data_AF-A0A521HES6-F1
#
_entry.id   AF-A0A521HES6-F1
#
_cell.length_a   1.000
_cell.length_b   1.000
_cell.length_c   1.000
_cell.angle_alpha   90.00
_cell.angle_beta   90.00
_cell.angle_gamma   90.00
#
_symmetry.space_group_name_H-M   'P 1'
#
loop_
_entity.id
_entity.type
_entity.pdbx_description
1 polymer ?
#
loop_
_entity_poly.entity_id
_entity_poly.type
_entity_poly.pdbx_seq_one_letter_code
_entity_poly.pdbx_strand_id
1 'polypeptide(L)'
;MSTSAATALVNLLDFDVDGLVAWFAGLGEKPFRARQVMRWMHHEGCDDFDAMTDVAKSLRAKLKEIAVIRPPLPVRDSVSSDGTRKWLLDVGNANAVE
;
A
#
# COMPACT_ATOMS: atom_id res chain seq x y z
N MET A 1 -14.63 0.67 31.18
CA MET A 1 -14.72 1.66 30.08
C MET A 1 -14.06 1.02 28.88
N SER A 2 -14.84 0.71 27.85
CA SER A 2 -14.44 -0.13 26.72
C SER A 2 -13.54 0.64 25.75
N THR A 3 -12.34 0.14 25.49
CA THR A 3 -11.46 0.67 24.46
C THR A 3 -11.87 0.07 23.12
N SER A 4 -12.41 0.89 22.22
CA SER A 4 -12.67 0.52 20.83
C SER A 4 -11.32 0.22 20.15
N ALA A 5 -11.10 -1.03 19.75
CA ALA A 5 -9.98 -1.37 18.88
C ALA A 5 -10.26 -0.73 17.52
N ALA A 6 -9.51 0.32 17.17
CA ALA A 6 -9.52 0.85 15.82
C ALA A 6 -9.16 -0.30 14.86
N THR A 7 -10.09 -0.70 14.00
CA THR A 7 -9.83 -1.69 12.96
C THR A 7 -8.67 -1.15 12.11
N ALA A 8 -7.50 -1.78 12.24
CA ALA A 8 -6.33 -1.37 11.49
C ALA A 8 -6.60 -1.59 9.99
N LEU A 9 -6.35 -0.55 9.19
CA LEU A 9 -6.44 -0.63 7.74
C LEU A 9 -5.41 -1.63 7.21
N VAL A 10 -5.80 -2.43 6.22
CA VAL A 10 -4.91 -3.40 5.58
C VAL A 10 -3.97 -2.68 4.63
N ASN A 11 -2.66 -2.83 4.80
CA ASN A 11 -1.70 -2.29 3.83
C ASN A 11 -1.61 -3.24 2.63
N LEU A 12 -2.00 -2.77 1.45
CA LEU A 12 -2.00 -3.62 0.26
C LEU A 12 -0.60 -4.00 -0.22
N LEU A 13 0.43 -3.27 0.22
CA LEU A 13 1.83 -3.57 -0.06
C LEU A 13 2.36 -4.78 0.73
N ASP A 14 1.62 -5.28 1.72
CA ASP A 14 1.99 -6.47 2.48
C ASP A 14 1.67 -7.77 1.75
N PHE A 15 0.93 -7.69 0.62
CA PHE A 15 0.54 -8.85 -0.17
C PHE A 15 1.44 -9.05 -1.39
N ASP A 16 1.71 -10.32 -1.70
CA ASP A 16 2.10 -10.73 -3.04
C ASP A 16 0.86 -10.78 -3.98
N VAL A 17 1.07 -11.17 -5.23
CA VAL A 17 0.00 -11.21 -6.24
C VAL A 17 -1.12 -12.16 -5.83
N ASP A 18 -0.79 -13.33 -5.32
CA ASP A 18 -1.78 -14.36 -4.98
C ASP A 18 -2.54 -14.00 -3.70
N GLY A 19 -1.86 -13.45 -2.70
CA GLY A 19 -2.46 -12.91 -1.48
C GLY A 19 -3.42 -11.76 -1.76
N LEU A 20 -3.03 -10.83 -2.64
CA LEU A 20 -3.91 -9.72 -3.03
C LEU A 20 -5.15 -10.23 -3.77
N VAL A 21 -4.99 -11.20 -4.68
CA VAL A 21 -6.12 -11.84 -5.37
C VAL A 21 -7.07 -12.53 -4.38
N ALA A 22 -6.54 -13.27 -3.41
CA ALA A 22 -7.33 -13.93 -2.39
C ALA A 22 -8.08 -12.93 -1.50
N TRP A 23 -7.41 -11.83 -1.11
CA TRP A 23 -8.03 -10.76 -0.32
C TRP A 23 -9.18 -10.09 -1.08
N PHE A 24 -8.98 -9.76 -2.37
CA PHE A 24 -10.05 -9.23 -3.24
C PHE A 24 -11.21 -10.22 -3.42
N ALA A 25 -10.92 -11.52 -3.53
CA ALA A 25 -11.97 -12.54 -3.60
C ALA A 25 -12.84 -12.55 -2.33
N GLY A 26 -12.25 -12.35 -1.15
CA GLY A 26 -12.98 -12.17 0.11
C GLY A 26 -13.89 -10.93 0.13
N LEU A 27 -13.59 -9.92 -0.70
CA LEU A 27 -14.44 -8.74 -0.89
C LEU A 27 -15.55 -8.94 -1.93
N GLY A 28 -15.62 -10.10 -2.57
CA GLY A 28 -16.53 -10.40 -3.69
C GLY A 28 -16.05 -9.87 -5.04
N GLU A 29 -14.79 -9.44 -5.15
CA GLU A 29 -14.23 -8.88 -6.38
C GLU A 29 -13.56 -9.95 -7.25
N LYS A 30 -13.56 -9.73 -8.57
CA LYS A 30 -12.92 -10.63 -9.53
C LYS A 30 -11.38 -10.48 -9.49
N PRO A 31 -10.60 -11.54 -9.77
CA PRO A 31 -9.13 -11.50 -9.71
C PRO A 31 -8.47 -10.41 -10.54
N PHE A 32 -9.07 -10.02 -11.67
CA PHE A 32 -8.52 -8.96 -12.51
C PHE A 32 -8.50 -7.58 -11.80
N ARG A 33 -9.40 -7.34 -10.84
CA ARG A 33 -9.43 -6.09 -10.05
C ARG A 33 -8.22 -5.98 -9.13
N ALA A 34 -7.82 -7.09 -8.50
CA ALA A 34 -6.59 -7.15 -7.72
C ALA A 34 -5.36 -6.83 -8.59
N ARG A 35 -5.26 -7.46 -9.77
CA ARG A 35 -4.15 -7.21 -10.71
C ARG A 35 -4.11 -5.77 -11.22
N GLN A 36 -5.27 -5.16 -11.39
CA GLN A 36 -5.38 -3.76 -11.80
C GLN A 36 -4.85 -2.83 -10.71
N VAL A 37 -5.25 -3.03 -9.45
CA VAL A 37 -4.72 -2.27 -8.31
C VAL A 37 -3.21 -2.53 -8.12
N MET A 38 -2.76 -3.77 -8.28
CA MET A 38 -1.33 -4.14 -8.24
C MET A 38 -0.50 -3.35 -9.26
N ARG A 39 -1.00 -3.21 -10.50
CA ARG A 39 -0.34 -2.41 -11.54
C ARG A 39 -0.23 -0.94 -11.13
N TRP A 40 -1.28 -0.35 -10.56
CA TRP A 40 -1.23 1.04 -10.09
C TRP A 40 -0.19 1.22 -8.97
N MET A 41 -0.13 0.30 -8.03
CA MET A 41 0.84 0.38 -6.92
C MET A 41 2.29 0.28 -7.40
N HIS A 42 2.60 -0.69 -8.26
CA HIS A 42 4.00 -1.01 -8.59
C HIS A 42 4.50 -0.41 -9.90
N HIS A 43 3.65 -0.23 -10.91
CA HIS A 43 4.09 0.34 -12.19
C HIS A 43 3.95 1.86 -12.21
N GLU A 44 2.82 2.38 -11.71
CA GLU A 44 2.55 3.82 -11.66
C GLU A 44 3.06 4.48 -10.36
N GLY A 45 3.44 3.68 -9.36
CA GLY A 45 3.87 4.20 -8.05
C GLY A 45 2.76 4.96 -7.30
N CYS A 46 1.50 4.59 -7.56
CA CYS A 46 0.32 5.30 -7.06
C CYS A 46 -0.18 4.72 -5.73
N ASP A 47 -0.29 5.57 -4.71
CA ASP A 47 -0.83 5.25 -3.39
C ASP A 47 -2.24 5.81 -3.13
N ASP A 48 -2.79 6.59 -4.07
CA ASP A 48 -4.13 7.16 -4.01
C ASP A 48 -5.14 6.34 -4.82
N PHE A 49 -6.12 5.74 -4.14
CA PHE A 49 -7.19 5.01 -4.80
C PHE A 49 -8.01 5.89 -5.75
N ASP A 50 -8.17 7.20 -5.50
CA ASP A 50 -8.95 8.08 -6.37
C ASP A 50 -8.30 8.31 -7.73
N ALA A 51 -6.97 8.25 -7.80
CA ALA A 51 -6.21 8.36 -9.05
C ALA A 51 -6.36 7.13 -9.97
N MET A 52 -6.84 5.99 -9.45
CA MET A 52 -7.01 4.76 -10.23
C MET A 52 -8.26 4.84 -11.14
N THR A 53 -8.12 5.53 -12.27
CA THR A 53 -9.23 5.90 -13.17
C THR A 53 -9.99 4.72 -13.77
N ASP A 54 -9.32 3.60 -14.00
CA ASP A 54 -9.91 2.38 -14.54
C ASP A 54 -10.60 1.52 -13.44
N VAL A 55 -10.43 1.86 -12.16
CA VAL A 55 -11.05 1.15 -11.02
C VAL A 55 -12.45 1.71 -10.77
N ALA A 56 -13.43 0.82 -10.57
CA ALA A 56 -14.81 1.22 -10.32
C ALA A 56 -14.91 2.14 -9.10
N LYS A 57 -15.72 3.20 -9.18
CA LYS A 57 -15.89 4.18 -8.08
C LYS A 57 -16.33 3.53 -6.77
N SER A 58 -17.21 2.54 -6.83
CA SER A 58 -17.66 1.78 -5.65
C SER A 58 -16.51 1.03 -4.98
N LEU A 59 -15.64 0.40 -5.77
CA LEU A 59 -14.47 -0.31 -5.28
C LEU A 59 -13.44 0.64 -4.67
N ARG A 60 -13.19 1.79 -5.31
CA ARG A 60 -12.31 2.85 -4.75
C ARG A 60 -12.82 3.35 -3.40
N ALA A 61 -14.13 3.61 -3.29
CA ALA A 61 -14.75 4.02 -2.03
C ALA A 61 -14.56 2.96 -0.94
N LYS A 62 -14.85 1.69 -1.26
CA LYS A 62 -14.67 0.56 -0.34
C LYS A 62 -13.21 0.41 0.12
N LEU A 63 -12.24 0.48 -0.80
CA LEU A 63 -10.82 0.34 -0.47
C LEU A 63 -10.35 1.45 0.47
N LYS A 64 -10.82 2.69 0.29
CA LYS A 64 -10.49 3.80 1.21
C LYS A 64 -10.97 3.59 2.65
N GLU A 65 -11.99 2.76 2.86
CA GLU A 65 -12.52 2.47 4.19
C GLU A 65 -11.78 1.33 4.90
N ILE A 66 -11.13 0.43 4.16
CA ILE A 66 -10.60 -0.83 4.71
C ILE A 66 -9.12 -1.08 4.42
N ALA A 67 -8.51 -0.31 3.52
CA ALA A 67 -7.15 -0.52 3.06
C ALA A 67 -6.38 0.80 2.88
N VAL A 68 -5.05 0.66 2.86
CA VAL A 68 -4.10 1.73 2.54
C VAL A 68 -3.00 1.20 1.63
N ILE A 69 -2.31 2.10 0.95
CA ILE A 69 -1.07 1.81 0.24
C ILE A 69 -0.01 2.69 0.91
N ARG A 70 0.76 2.13 1.84
CA ARG A 70 1.73 2.91 2.61
C ARG A 70 3.12 2.29 2.47
N PRO A 71 4.00 2.86 1.63
CA PRO A 71 5.39 2.41 1.56
C PRO A 71 6.13 2.77 2.86
N PRO A 72 7.25 2.11 3.16
CA PRO A 72 8.14 2.51 4.25
C PRO A 72 8.58 3.97 4.07
N LEU A 73 8.50 4.76 5.13
CA LEU A 73 8.98 6.14 5.09
C LEU A 73 10.49 6.16 5.36
N PRO A 74 11.29 6.91 4.58
CA PRO A 74 12.69 7.11 4.88
C PRO A 74 12.85 7.97 6.14
N VAL A 75 13.54 7.43 7.14
CA VAL A 75 14.02 8.13 8.35
C VAL A 75 15.08 9.16 8.00
N ARG A 76 15.92 8.84 7.01
CA ARG A 76 16.97 9.74 6.52
C ARG A 76 17.12 9.61 5.02
N ASP A 77 17.30 10.74 4.38
CA ASP A 77 17.65 10.87 2.96
C ASP A 77 18.90 11.73 2.87
N SER A 78 19.96 11.22 2.28
CA SER A 78 21.25 11.92 2.18
C SER A 78 21.83 11.75 0.78
N VAL A 79 22.21 12.86 0.15
CA VAL A 79 22.81 12.89 -1.18
C VAL A 79 24.29 13.22 -1.03
N SER A 80 25.14 12.33 -1.53
CA SER A 80 26.59 12.50 -1.61
C SER A 80 26.98 13.49 -2.72
N SER A 81 28.20 14.02 -2.65
CA SER A 81 28.75 14.94 -3.65
C SER A 81 28.91 14.32 -5.05
N ASP A 82 28.94 13.00 -5.15
CA ASP A 82 28.99 12.24 -6.40
C ASP A 82 27.61 11.88 -6.96
N GLY A 83 26.53 12.31 -6.31
CA GLY A 83 25.15 12.04 -6.69
C GLY A 83 24.56 10.76 -6.09
N THR A 84 25.34 9.96 -5.35
CA THR A 84 24.81 8.77 -4.65
C THR A 84 23.79 9.20 -3.59
N ARG A 85 22.57 8.64 -3.65
CA ARG A 85 21.50 8.88 -2.66
C ARG A 85 21.38 7.69 -1.72
N LYS A 86 21.37 7.96 -0.42
CA LYS A 86 21.27 6.97 0.64
C LYS A 86 19.97 7.16 1.41
N TRP A 87 19.18 6.10 1.49
CA TRP A 87 17.94 6.08 2.28
C TRP A 87 18.13 5.20 3.50
N LEU A 88 17.75 5.72 4.65
CA LEU A 88 17.57 4.92 5.86
C LEU A 88 16.07 4.71 6.02
N LEU A 89 15.58 3.49 5.90
CA LEU A 89 14.15 3.17 5.95
C LEU A 89 13.78 2.66 7.34
N ASP A 90 12.67 3.15 7.89
CA ASP A 90 12.08 2.61 9.12
C ASP A 90 11.36 1.30 8.78
N VAL A 91 11.71 0.22 9.48
CA VAL A 91 11.05 -1.09 9.34
C VAL A 91 10.20 -1.45 10.57
N GLY A 92 9.99 -0.49 11.47
CA GLY A 92 9.28 -0.67 12.74
C GLY A 92 10.18 -1.17 13.87
N ASN A 93 9.64 -1.16 15.09
CA ASN A 93 10.33 -1.60 16.31
C ASN A 93 11.68 -0.92 16.59
N ALA A 94 11.82 0.37 16.22
CA ALA A 94 13.06 1.15 16.35
C ALA A 94 14.27 0.59 15.58
N ASN A 95 14.03 -0.23 14.55
CA ASN A 95 15.05 -0.74 13.66
C ASN A 95 14.98 -0.02 12.31
N ALA A 96 16.15 0.20 11.70
CA ALA A 96 16.27 0.83 10.40
C ALA A 96 17.24 0.06 9.50
N VAL A 97 16.97 0.06 8.20
CA VAL A 97 17.79 -0.60 7.16
C VAL A 97 18.24 0.42 6.12
N GLU A 98 19.44 0.21 5.58
CA GLU A 98 20.05 1.03 4.50
C GLU A 98 19.97 0.31 3.15
#